data_AF-A0A059X9A9-F1
#
_entry.id   AF-A0A059X9A9-F1
#
_cell.length_a   1.000
_cell.length_b   1.000
_cell.length_c   1.000
_cell.angle_alpha   90.00
_cell.angle_beta   90.00
_cell.angle_gamma   90.00
#
_symmetry.space_group_name_H-M   'P 1'
#
loop_
_entity.id
_entity.type
_entity.pdbx_description
1 polymer ?
#
loop_
_entity_poly.entity_id
_entity_poly.type
_entity_poly.pdbx_seq_one_letter_code
_entity_poly.pdbx_strand_id
1 'polypeptide(L)'
;MTTLVKRKLRPQTADELWTVLTEIFPGFSAHCEDEEIQPETTLHFVMTDFTTYFGGNRDTFSESQLRKLALFINNAVSVGDNLENAIGTCFLEHLRQVRGYKLLAPFLSRQAKDKTHA
;
A
#
# COMPACT_ATOMS: atom_id res chain seq x y z
N MET A 1 -22.25 6.59 13.64
CA MET A 1 -21.09 7.18 12.93
C MET A 1 -20.11 6.08 12.50
N THR A 2 -20.56 5.08 11.75
CA THR A 2 -19.88 3.75 11.78
C THR A 2 -19.46 3.21 10.40
N THR A 3 -19.94 3.81 9.31
CA THR A 3 -19.71 3.28 7.94
C THR A 3 -18.60 4.04 7.19
N LEU A 4 -18.52 5.37 7.36
CA LEU A 4 -17.51 6.23 6.70
C LEU A 4 -16.09 5.97 7.20
N VAL A 5 -15.90 5.76 8.51
CA VAL A 5 -14.57 5.44 9.09
C VAL A 5 -14.11 4.04 8.66
N LYS A 6 -15.03 3.07 8.55
CA LYS A 6 -14.71 1.72 8.05
C LYS A 6 -14.32 1.71 6.57
N ARG A 7 -14.98 2.53 5.73
CA ARG A 7 -14.59 2.70 4.32
C ARG A 7 -13.19 3.32 4.19
N LYS A 8 -12.87 4.33 5.00
CA LYS A 8 -11.50 4.89 5.06
C LYS A 8 -10.43 3.84 5.41
N LEU A 9 -10.76 2.84 6.23
CA LEU A 9 -9.82 1.78 6.63
C LEU A 9 -9.68 0.66 5.60
N ARG A 10 -10.59 0.58 4.62
CA ARG A 10 -10.61 -0.49 3.62
C ARG A 10 -11.06 0.05 2.25
N PRO A 11 -10.16 0.75 1.54
CA PRO A 11 -10.47 1.39 0.27
C PRO A 11 -11.03 0.39 -0.75
N GLN A 12 -12.11 0.79 -1.40
CA GLN A 12 -12.82 0.02 -2.43
C GLN A 12 -12.58 0.58 -3.84
N THR A 13 -12.03 1.79 -3.95
CA THR A 13 -11.70 2.47 -5.20
C THR A 13 -10.25 2.91 -5.22
N ALA A 14 -9.72 3.19 -6.41
CA ALA A 14 -8.36 3.71 -6.58
C ALA A 14 -8.15 5.04 -5.85
N ASP A 15 -9.12 5.95 -5.92
CA ASP A 15 -9.09 7.24 -5.22
C ASP A 15 -9.02 7.09 -3.68
N GLU A 16 -9.82 6.16 -3.11
CA GLU A 16 -9.76 5.89 -1.67
C GLU A 16 -8.39 5.30 -1.28
N LEU A 17 -7.83 4.41 -2.09
CA LEU A 17 -6.51 3.81 -1.85
C LEU A 17 -5.39 4.86 -1.97
N TRP A 18 -5.44 5.67 -3.01
CA TRP A 18 -4.55 6.80 -3.22
C TRP A 18 -4.55 7.76 -2.04
N THR A 19 -5.73 8.15 -1.56
CA THR A 19 -5.89 9.02 -0.39
C THR A 19 -5.21 8.41 0.84
N VAL A 20 -5.41 7.11 1.12
CA VAL A 20 -4.76 6.43 2.25
C VAL A 20 -3.23 6.45 2.10
N LEU A 21 -2.71 6.14 0.92
CA LEU A 21 -1.27 6.07 0.68
C LEU A 21 -0.62 7.45 0.76
N THR A 22 -1.25 8.49 0.24
CA THR A 22 -0.75 9.88 0.30
C THR A 22 -0.86 10.49 1.69
N GLU A 23 -1.86 10.11 2.50
CA GLU A 23 -1.91 10.46 3.93
C GLU A 23 -0.71 9.86 4.71
N ILE A 24 -0.23 8.67 4.34
CA ILE A 24 0.94 8.03 4.97
C ILE A 24 2.25 8.55 4.35
N PHE A 25 2.30 8.71 3.04
CA PHE A 25 3.46 9.11 2.26
C PHE A 25 3.11 10.31 1.39
N PRO A 26 3.16 11.55 1.94
CA PRO A 26 2.82 12.74 1.17
C PRO A 26 3.69 12.94 -0.08
N GLY A 27 4.90 12.39 -0.11
CA GLY A 27 5.77 12.42 -1.30
C GLY A 27 5.32 11.51 -2.44
N PHE A 28 4.33 10.63 -2.23
CA PHE A 28 3.83 9.75 -3.28
C PHE A 28 3.02 10.51 -4.33
N SER A 29 2.23 11.51 -3.93
CA SER A 29 1.48 12.33 -4.89
C SER A 29 2.40 13.08 -5.85
N ALA A 30 3.52 13.60 -5.36
CA ALA A 30 4.54 14.26 -6.18
C ALA A 30 5.31 13.31 -7.11
N HIS A 31 5.18 11.99 -6.93
CA HIS A 31 5.81 11.00 -7.79
C HIS A 31 4.98 10.67 -9.03
N CYS A 32 3.68 10.89 -8.99
CA CYS A 32 2.81 10.63 -10.12
C CYS A 32 2.69 11.90 -10.96
N GLU A 33 2.76 11.75 -12.29
CA GLU A 33 2.67 12.89 -13.21
C GLU A 33 1.29 13.56 -13.17
N ASP A 34 0.25 12.79 -12.85
CA ASP A 34 -1.11 13.27 -12.65
C ASP A 34 -1.34 13.61 -11.17
N GLU A 35 -1.80 14.84 -10.91
CA GLU A 35 -2.18 15.29 -9.56
C GLU A 35 -3.46 14.62 -9.04
N GLU A 36 -4.22 13.96 -9.92
CA GLU A 36 -5.49 13.28 -9.63
C GLU A 36 -5.57 11.89 -10.27
N ILE A 37 -6.19 10.95 -9.55
CA ILE A 37 -6.45 9.60 -10.03
C ILE A 37 -7.59 9.62 -11.05
N GLN A 38 -7.32 9.10 -12.26
CA GLN A 38 -8.35 9.00 -13.30
C GLN A 38 -9.45 8.00 -12.91
N PRO A 39 -10.72 8.22 -13.31
CA PRO A 39 -11.86 7.38 -12.91
C PRO A 39 -11.72 5.88 -13.24
N GLU A 40 -10.99 5.54 -14.30
CA GLU A 40 -10.73 4.18 -14.77
C GLU A 40 -9.58 3.47 -14.03
N THR A 41 -8.87 4.18 -13.16
CA THR A 41 -7.74 3.65 -12.42
C THR A 41 -8.20 2.53 -11.48
N THR A 42 -7.44 1.44 -11.45
CA THR A 42 -7.71 0.29 -10.59
C THR A 42 -6.84 0.31 -9.34
N LEU A 43 -7.23 -0.45 -8.30
CA LEU A 43 -6.39 -0.66 -7.11
C LEU A 43 -5.00 -1.22 -7.47
N HIS A 44 -4.94 -2.09 -8.48
CA HIS A 44 -3.69 -2.68 -8.96
C HIS A 44 -2.75 -1.63 -9.57
N PHE A 45 -3.30 -0.67 -10.32
CA PHE A 45 -2.50 0.42 -10.90
C PHE A 45 -1.85 1.26 -9.80
N VAL A 46 -2.65 1.71 -8.82
CA VAL A 46 -2.15 2.47 -7.67
C VAL A 46 -1.08 1.69 -6.89
N MET A 47 -1.27 0.40 -6.65
CA MET A 47 -0.28 -0.41 -5.93
C MET A 47 1.00 -0.66 -6.75
N THR A 48 0.91 -0.69 -8.09
CA THR A 48 2.09 -0.82 -8.96
C THR A 48 2.95 0.45 -8.89
N ASP A 49 2.31 1.62 -9.01
CA ASP A 49 3.01 2.91 -8.89
C ASP A 49 3.58 3.10 -7.48
N PHE A 50 2.80 2.74 -6.45
CA PHE A 50 3.26 2.80 -5.08
C PHE A 50 4.47 1.88 -4.84
N THR A 51 4.53 0.71 -5.48
CA THR A 51 5.67 -0.20 -5.38
C THR A 51 6.94 0.43 -5.94
N THR A 52 6.84 1.08 -7.10
CA THR A 52 7.93 1.82 -7.72
C THR A 52 8.39 2.96 -6.83
N TYR A 53 7.45 3.78 -6.35
CA TYR A 53 7.71 4.87 -5.41
C TYR A 53 8.42 4.38 -4.14
N PHE A 54 7.88 3.32 -3.51
CA PHE A 54 8.41 2.74 -2.28
C PHE A 54 9.84 2.25 -2.47
N GLY A 55 10.11 1.56 -3.59
CA GLY A 55 11.44 1.07 -3.93
C GLY A 55 12.48 2.18 -4.14
N GLY A 56 12.08 3.27 -4.77
CA GLY A 56 12.94 4.42 -5.05
C GLY A 56 13.22 5.32 -3.84
N ASN A 57 12.30 5.37 -2.87
CA ASN A 57 12.34 6.34 -1.76
C ASN A 57 12.57 5.70 -0.38
N ARG A 58 12.81 4.39 -0.31
CA ARG A 58 12.82 3.62 0.95
C ARG A 58 13.69 4.19 2.08
N ASP A 59 14.81 4.83 1.75
CA ASP A 59 15.77 5.36 2.74
C ASP A 59 15.30 6.71 3.34
N THR A 60 14.20 7.28 2.83
CA THR A 60 13.61 8.54 3.31
C THR A 60 12.43 8.33 4.28
N PHE A 61 11.93 7.10 4.39
CA PHE A 61 10.74 6.82 5.19
C PHE A 61 11.03 6.75 6.68
N SER A 62 10.21 7.44 7.47
CA SER A 62 10.25 7.33 8.93
C SER A 62 9.66 6.00 9.41
N GLU A 63 10.08 5.56 10.59
CA GLU A 63 9.51 4.37 11.23
C GLU A 63 7.98 4.48 11.42
N SER A 64 7.48 5.68 11.73
CA SER A 64 6.04 5.94 11.88
C SER A 64 5.27 5.63 10.59
N GLN A 65 5.80 6.01 9.42
CA GLN A 65 5.19 5.70 8.14
C GLN A 65 5.23 4.21 7.82
N LEU A 66 6.36 3.54 8.09
CA LEU A 66 6.51 2.09 7.90
C LEU A 66 5.52 1.30 8.77
N ARG A 67 5.32 1.71 10.03
CA ARG A 67 4.33 1.11 10.93
C ARG A 67 2.89 1.32 10.46
N LYS A 68 2.55 2.53 9.99
CA LYS A 68 1.22 2.83 9.43
C LYS A 68 0.93 2.00 8.18
N LEU A 69 1.89 1.93 7.25
CA LEU A 69 1.78 1.09 6.06
C LEU A 69 1.61 -0.38 6.42
N ALA A 70 2.43 -0.90 7.33
CA ALA A 70 2.34 -2.28 7.76
C ALA A 70 1.00 -2.60 8.44
N LEU A 71 0.49 -1.70 9.29
CA LEU A 71 -0.84 -1.85 9.88
C LEU A 71 -1.94 -1.90 8.81
N PHE A 72 -1.87 -0.99 7.83
CA PHE A 72 -2.79 -0.97 6.70
C PHE A 72 -2.76 -2.28 5.91
N ILE A 73 -1.57 -2.75 5.53
CA ILE A 73 -1.38 -4.02 4.84
C ILE A 73 -1.90 -5.20 5.65
N ASN A 74 -1.56 -5.27 6.94
CA ASN A 74 -1.99 -6.36 7.82
C ASN A 74 -3.52 -6.45 7.90
N ASN A 75 -4.20 -5.31 7.98
CA ASN A 75 -5.65 -5.24 7.97
C ASN A 75 -6.22 -5.65 6.60
N ALA A 76 -5.61 -5.17 5.50
CA ALA A 76 -6.04 -5.50 4.16
C ALA A 76 -5.95 -7.01 3.91
N VAL A 77 -4.81 -7.64 4.19
CA VAL A 77 -4.62 -9.08 3.91
C VAL A 77 -5.46 -10.01 4.77
N SER A 78 -6.05 -9.52 5.85
CA SER A 78 -6.91 -10.33 6.73
C SER A 78 -8.26 -10.72 6.12
N VAL A 79 -8.63 -10.11 4.98
CA VAL A 79 -9.89 -10.39 4.27
C VAL A 79 -9.57 -10.58 2.79
N GLY A 80 -9.98 -11.70 2.20
CA GLY A 80 -9.76 -12.00 0.78
C GLY A 80 -10.73 -11.22 -0.12
N ASP A 81 -10.32 -10.04 -0.57
CA ASP A 81 -11.06 -9.18 -1.50
C ASP A 81 -10.13 -8.49 -2.50
N ASN A 82 -10.68 -7.58 -3.32
CA ASN A 82 -9.91 -6.89 -4.37
C ASN A 82 -8.74 -6.07 -3.82
N LEU A 83 -8.87 -5.49 -2.62
CA LEU A 83 -7.78 -4.73 -2.01
C LEU A 83 -6.65 -5.65 -1.56
N GLU A 84 -7.01 -6.76 -0.91
CA GLU A 84 -6.04 -7.78 -0.54
C GLU A 84 -5.30 -8.31 -1.76
N ASN A 85 -6.02 -8.64 -2.83
CA ASN A 85 -5.42 -9.13 -4.06
C ASN A 85 -4.44 -8.12 -4.66
N ALA A 86 -4.84 -6.84 -4.80
CA ALA A 86 -3.98 -5.79 -5.32
C ALA A 86 -2.72 -5.59 -4.45
N ILE A 87 -2.83 -5.57 -3.12
CA ILE A 87 -1.67 -5.43 -2.23
C ILE A 87 -0.77 -6.67 -2.31
N GLY A 88 -1.36 -7.86 -2.35
CA GLY A 88 -0.64 -9.13 -2.45
C GLY A 88 0.21 -9.18 -3.71
N THR A 89 -0.44 -9.07 -4.87
CA THR A 89 0.21 -9.31 -6.17
C THR A 89 1.03 -8.11 -6.64
N CYS A 90 0.59 -6.88 -6.40
CA CYS A 90 1.27 -5.70 -6.94
C CYS A 90 2.29 -5.09 -5.98
N PHE A 91 2.31 -5.45 -4.68
CA PHE A 91 3.29 -4.91 -3.72
C PHE A 91 4.03 -5.99 -2.94
N LEU A 92 3.33 -6.90 -2.25
CA LEU A 92 3.99 -7.87 -1.35
C LEU A 92 4.87 -8.88 -2.10
N GLU A 93 4.39 -9.41 -3.23
CA GLU A 93 5.19 -10.30 -4.11
C GLU A 93 6.47 -9.60 -4.60
N HIS A 94 6.40 -8.30 -4.88
CA HIS A 94 7.52 -7.49 -5.36
C HIS A 94 8.39 -6.91 -4.25
N LEU A 95 7.99 -7.03 -2.97
CA LEU A 95 8.62 -6.32 -1.85
C LEU A 95 10.11 -6.66 -1.68
N ARG A 96 10.52 -7.88 -2.05
CA ARG A 96 11.93 -8.28 -2.06
C ARG A 96 12.70 -7.69 -3.24
N GLN A 97 12.07 -7.62 -4.42
CA GLN A 97 12.67 -7.08 -5.65
C GLN A 97 13.02 -5.59 -5.47
N VAL A 98 12.13 -4.84 -4.82
CA VAL A 98 12.37 -3.42 -4.48
C VAL A 98 13.22 -3.23 -3.21
N ARG A 99 13.78 -4.31 -2.66
CA ARG A 99 14.59 -4.37 -1.43
C ARG A 99 13.88 -3.79 -0.20
N GLY A 100 12.55 -3.73 -0.21
CA GLY A 100 11.71 -3.21 0.87
C GLY A 100 11.45 -4.22 2.00
N TYR A 101 11.66 -5.52 1.75
CA TYR A 101 11.29 -6.56 2.71
C TYR A 101 11.90 -6.34 4.10
N LYS A 102 13.22 -6.09 4.19
CA LYS A 102 13.89 -5.93 5.50
C LYS A 102 13.37 -4.74 6.30
N LEU A 103 12.91 -3.68 5.63
CA LEU A 103 12.36 -2.48 6.26
C LEU A 103 10.96 -2.73 6.84
N LEU A 104 10.11 -3.44 6.10
CA LEU A 104 8.71 -3.60 6.48
C LEU A 104 8.45 -4.87 7.30
N ALA A 105 9.24 -5.93 7.11
CA ALA A 105 9.07 -7.23 7.76
C ALA A 105 8.96 -7.18 9.30
N PRO A 106 9.65 -6.29 10.04
CA PRO A 106 9.47 -6.20 11.49
C PRO A 106 8.03 -5.86 11.92
N PHE A 107 7.25 -5.20 11.05
CA PHE A 107 5.90 -4.71 11.36
C PHE A 107 4.78 -5.53 10.69
N LEU A 108 5.13 -6.41 9.74
CA LEU A 108 4.16 -7.26 9.04
C LEU A 108 3.69 -8.44 9.91
N SER A 109 2.40 -8.75 9.77
CA SER A 109 1.80 -9.97 10.30
C SER A 109 2.36 -11.20 9.59
N ARG A 110 2.15 -12.39 10.17
CA ARG A 110 2.55 -13.66 9.53
C ARG A 110 1.90 -13.81 8.16
N GLN A 111 0.60 -13.55 8.06
CA GLN A 111 -0.15 -13.65 6.81
C GLN A 111 0.39 -12.72 5.72
N ALA A 112 0.76 -11.48 6.07
CA ALA A 112 1.37 -10.56 5.12
C ALA A 112 2.78 -11.04 4.69
N LYS A 113 3.57 -11.59 5.62
CA LYS A 113 4.90 -12.15 5.30
C LYS A 113 4.82 -13.34 4.35
N ASP A 114 3.84 -14.21 4.53
CA ASP A 114 3.65 -15.39 3.69
C ASP A 114 3.38 -15.00 2.22
N LYS A 115 2.84 -13.79 1.97
CA LYS A 115 2.63 -13.21 0.64
C LYS A 115 3.86 -12.51 0.03
N THR A 116 5.00 -12.48 0.73
CA THR A 116 6.25 -11.86 0.23
C THR A 116 7.17 -12.84 -0.50
N HIS A 117 6.68 -14.04 -0.77
CA HIS A 117 7.38 -15.10 -1.48
C HIS A 117 6.76 -15.20 -2.88
N ALA A 118 7.36 -14.50 -3.84
CA ALA A 118 7.17 -14.80 -5.25
C ALA A 118 7.97 -16.06 -5.63
#